data_AF-A0A8T0SN42-F1
#
_entry.id   AF-A0A8T0SN42-F1
#
_cell.length_a   1.000
_cell.length_b   1.000
_cell.length_c   1.000
_cell.angle_alpha   90.00
_cell.angle_beta   90.00
_cell.angle_gamma   90.00
#
_symmetry.space_group_name_H-M   'P 1'
#
loop_
_entity.id
_entity.type
_entity.pdbx_description
1 polymer ?
#
loop_
_entity_poly.entity_id
_entity_poly.type
_entity_poly.pdbx_seq_one_letter_code
_entity_poly.pdbx_strand_id
1 'polypeptide(L)'
;MHSCLLCQKTSGMPTYPYLYGDDLVNVLKKKHAAGTYKSLVFYLEACESGSIFEGLLPNNINVYATTASNADESSWGTYCPGDNPSPPPEYDTCLGDLYSIAWMEDSDFHNLRTESLKQQYNLVKDRTSVHNTYTYGSHVMQYGSLNLNVQHLSSYIGTNPANDGNKFVEGNSLPSSTRAVNQRDADLVYFWQKYRKLAEGSPGKNDARKELLEVMAHRSHVDNSVELIGSLLFGSEDGPRVLKAVRAAGDPLVDDWSCLKSMVRAFEAQCGSLAQYGMKHMRSFANICNAGILPEAVSKVAAQACTSIPSNPWSSIHKGFSA
;
A
#
# COMPACT_ATOMS: atom_id res chain seq x y z
N MET A 1 2.47 16.29 6.34
CA MET A 1 1.90 14.99 6.73
C MET A 1 1.83 14.17 5.46
N HIS A 2 2.67 13.14 5.32
CA HIS A 2 2.54 12.18 4.22
C HIS A 2 1.51 11.16 4.71
N SER A 3 0.32 11.12 4.10
CA SER A 3 -0.64 10.05 4.33
C SER A 3 -0.02 8.71 3.91
N CYS A 4 -0.47 7.62 4.52
CA CYS A 4 0.07 6.26 4.35
C CYS A 4 0.35 5.89 2.88
N LEU A 5 1.62 5.60 2.54
CA LEU A 5 2.05 5.35 1.14
C LEU A 5 2.79 4.01 1.05
N LEU A 6 2.06 2.99 0.58
CA LEU A 6 2.44 1.56 0.62
C LEU A 6 2.05 0.92 -0.72
N CYS A 7 2.91 0.09 -1.33
CA CYS A 7 2.62 -0.65 -2.57
C CYS A 7 3.40 -1.98 -2.61
N GLN A 8 2.72 -3.05 -3.04
CA GLN A 8 3.23 -4.39 -3.38
C GLN A 8 4.35 -4.98 -2.51
N LYS A 9 3.99 -5.81 -1.51
CA LYS A 9 4.85 -6.57 -0.57
C LYS A 9 5.96 -5.79 0.16
N THR A 10 6.03 -4.47 -0.02
CA THR A 10 6.85 -3.56 0.75
C THR A 10 6.00 -2.52 1.46
N SER A 11 6.17 -2.42 2.78
CA SER A 11 5.70 -1.29 3.53
C SER A 11 6.72 -0.16 3.40
N GLY A 12 6.36 0.86 2.61
CA GLY A 12 7.05 2.13 2.56
C GLY A 12 7.27 2.67 3.97
N MET A 13 8.50 3.08 4.24
CA MET A 13 8.92 3.69 5.49
C MET A 13 9.34 5.15 5.17
N PRO A 14 9.24 6.10 6.10
CA PRO A 14 9.75 7.46 5.87
C PRO A 14 11.27 7.51 5.60
N THR A 15 11.96 6.41 5.93
CA THR A 15 13.40 6.20 5.77
C THR A 15 13.67 4.86 5.11
N TYR A 16 14.82 4.74 4.47
CA TYR A 16 15.29 3.49 3.91
C TYR A 16 15.97 2.59 4.96
N PRO A 17 15.95 1.24 4.79
CA PRO A 17 15.22 0.48 3.76
C PRO A 17 13.72 0.34 4.07
N TYR A 18 12.93 -0.08 3.08
CA TYR A 18 11.51 -0.42 3.29
C TYR A 18 11.33 -1.81 3.92
N LEU A 19 10.16 -2.05 4.51
CA LEU A 19 9.84 -3.31 5.18
C LEU A 19 9.26 -4.32 4.18
N TYR A 20 9.91 -5.46 3.99
CA TYR A 20 9.42 -6.53 3.10
C TYR A 20 8.53 -7.53 3.85
N GLY A 21 7.58 -8.12 3.12
CA GLY A 21 6.60 -9.07 3.69
C GLY A 21 7.24 -10.29 4.36
N ASP A 22 8.33 -10.84 3.82
CA ASP A 22 9.06 -11.94 4.45
C ASP A 22 9.63 -11.54 5.81
N ASP A 23 10.25 -10.37 5.91
CA ASP A 23 10.84 -9.87 7.14
C ASP A 23 9.77 -9.67 8.23
N LEU A 24 8.65 -9.02 7.88
CA LEU A 24 7.54 -8.81 8.82
C LEU A 24 6.97 -10.14 9.33
N VAL A 25 6.65 -11.06 8.42
CA VAL A 25 6.06 -12.35 8.80
C VAL A 25 7.06 -13.21 9.59
N ASN A 26 8.35 -13.13 9.28
CA ASN A 26 9.39 -13.80 10.06
C ASN A 26 9.48 -13.24 11.49
N VAL A 27 9.32 -11.93 11.68
CA VAL A 27 9.23 -11.33 13.01
C VAL A 27 8.00 -11.81 13.76
N LEU A 28 6.83 -11.90 13.11
CA LEU A 28 5.62 -12.45 13.73
C LEU A 28 5.80 -13.91 14.17
N LYS A 29 6.42 -14.75 13.33
CA LYS A 29 6.78 -16.15 13.66
C LYS A 29 7.73 -16.21 14.87
N LYS A 30 8.76 -15.36 14.91
CA LYS A 30 9.68 -15.27 16.06
C LYS A 30 8.95 -14.84 17.33
N LYS A 31 8.06 -13.85 17.23
CA LYS A 31 7.25 -13.36 18.36
C LYS A 31 6.33 -14.45 18.91
N HIS A 32 5.75 -15.27 18.04
CA HIS A 32 4.96 -16.44 18.41
C HIS A 32 5.80 -17.49 19.14
N ALA A 33 6.97 -17.84 18.58
CA ALA A 33 7.89 -18.80 19.18
C ALA A 33 8.36 -18.38 20.58
N ALA A 34 8.44 -17.07 20.84
CA ALA A 34 8.74 -16.55 22.16
C ALA A 34 7.60 -16.70 23.18
N GLY A 35 6.37 -17.05 22.77
CA GLY A 35 5.23 -17.29 23.68
C GLY A 35 4.77 -16.04 24.44
N THR A 36 5.05 -14.85 23.92
CA THR A 36 4.86 -13.57 24.66
C THR A 36 3.58 -12.81 24.30
N TYR A 37 2.59 -13.49 23.72
CA TYR A 37 1.22 -12.99 23.53
C TYR A 37 0.23 -14.15 23.48
N LYS A 38 -1.04 -13.89 23.82
CA LYS A 38 -2.13 -14.87 23.71
C LYS A 38 -2.71 -14.91 22.29
N SER A 39 -3.10 -13.75 21.79
CA SER A 39 -3.53 -13.53 20.40
C SER A 39 -3.15 -12.11 19.97
N LEU A 40 -2.88 -11.92 18.68
CA LEU A 40 -2.49 -10.64 18.08
C LEU A 40 -3.39 -10.35 16.90
N VAL A 41 -3.79 -9.09 16.76
CA VAL A 41 -4.56 -8.61 15.61
C VAL A 41 -3.74 -7.56 14.85
N PHE A 42 -3.76 -7.64 13.53
CA PHE A 42 -3.01 -6.75 12.63
C PHE A 42 -3.97 -6.11 11.62
N TYR A 43 -4.11 -4.79 11.65
CA TYR A 43 -4.85 -4.02 10.62
C TYR A 43 -3.82 -3.36 9.71
N LEU A 44 -3.91 -3.61 8.40
CA LEU A 44 -2.95 -3.11 7.43
C LEU A 44 -3.65 -2.30 6.33
N GLU A 45 -3.60 -0.98 6.47
CA GLU A 45 -3.89 -0.03 5.39
C GLU A 45 -2.69 0.03 4.45
N ALA A 46 -2.85 -0.32 3.18
CA ALA A 46 -1.79 -0.28 2.16
C ALA A 46 -2.33 -0.62 0.76
N CYS A 47 -1.68 -0.16 -0.31
CA CYS A 47 -1.91 -0.74 -1.63
C CYS A 47 -1.33 -2.16 -1.68
N GLU A 48 -2.05 -3.05 -2.34
CA GLU A 48 -1.75 -4.47 -2.43
C GLU A 48 -1.44 -5.10 -1.07
N SER A 49 -2.09 -4.61 -0.01
CA SER A 49 -1.81 -4.96 1.38
C SER A 49 -1.94 -6.47 1.65
N GLY A 50 -2.84 -7.16 0.95
CA GLY A 50 -2.98 -8.61 1.01
C GLY A 50 -1.68 -9.36 0.68
N SER A 51 -0.85 -8.79 -0.21
CA SER A 51 0.41 -9.39 -0.61
C SER A 51 1.39 -9.55 0.58
N ILE A 52 1.32 -8.71 1.61
CA ILE A 52 2.19 -8.83 2.80
C ILE A 52 1.97 -10.15 3.56
N PHE A 53 0.78 -10.75 3.49
CA PHE A 53 0.43 -11.95 4.25
C PHE A 53 0.16 -13.17 3.37
N GLU A 54 -0.31 -12.96 2.14
CA GLU A 54 -0.66 -14.03 1.21
C GLU A 54 0.55 -14.93 0.89
N GLY A 55 0.38 -16.24 1.09
CA GLY A 55 1.42 -17.26 0.97
C GLY A 55 2.49 -17.25 2.06
N LEU A 56 2.40 -16.35 3.06
CA LEU A 56 3.46 -16.14 4.07
C LEU A 56 2.98 -16.36 5.50
N LEU A 57 1.84 -15.76 5.88
CA LEU A 57 1.34 -15.74 7.25
C LEU A 57 0.67 -17.07 7.59
N PRO A 58 1.22 -17.88 8.52
CA PRO A 58 0.62 -19.14 8.89
C PRO A 58 -0.65 -18.92 9.73
N ASN A 59 -1.57 -19.87 9.68
CA ASN A 59 -2.86 -19.80 10.36
C ASN A 59 -2.84 -20.31 11.82
N ASN A 60 -1.70 -20.82 12.29
CA ASN A 60 -1.57 -21.49 13.59
C ASN A 60 -0.69 -20.72 14.59
N ILE A 61 -0.47 -19.42 14.39
CA ILE A 61 0.35 -18.58 15.27
C ILE A 61 -0.46 -17.58 16.11
N ASN A 62 -1.79 -17.72 16.18
CA ASN A 62 -2.68 -16.81 16.90
C ASN A 62 -2.53 -15.34 16.46
N VAL A 63 -2.20 -15.11 15.18
CA VAL A 63 -2.20 -13.79 14.55
C VAL A 63 -3.36 -13.76 13.56
N TYR A 64 -4.26 -12.80 13.70
CA TYR A 64 -5.32 -12.52 12.74
C TYR A 64 -5.02 -11.18 12.08
N ALA A 65 -4.94 -11.16 10.75
CA ALA A 65 -4.65 -9.95 10.00
C ALA A 65 -5.82 -9.58 9.08
N THR A 66 -6.12 -8.28 8.97
CA THR A 66 -6.99 -7.74 7.93
C THR A 66 -6.25 -6.69 7.12
N THR A 67 -6.60 -6.60 5.85
CA THR A 67 -5.89 -5.74 4.89
C THR A 67 -6.88 -4.90 4.11
N ALA A 68 -6.52 -3.65 3.80
CA ALA A 68 -7.38 -2.73 3.05
C ALA A 68 -7.73 -3.23 1.63
N SER A 69 -6.86 -4.05 1.06
CA SER A 69 -6.91 -4.51 -0.32
C SER A 69 -6.41 -5.95 -0.43
N ASN A 70 -6.73 -6.61 -1.55
CA ASN A 70 -6.10 -7.87 -1.94
C ASN A 70 -4.63 -7.67 -2.37
N ALA A 71 -3.99 -8.67 -2.97
CA ALA A 71 -2.59 -8.60 -3.38
C ALA A 71 -2.33 -7.90 -4.73
N ASP A 72 -3.37 -7.37 -5.38
CA ASP A 72 -3.33 -6.84 -6.74
C ASP A 72 -4.08 -5.52 -6.98
N GLU A 73 -4.67 -4.94 -5.96
CA GLU A 73 -5.36 -3.66 -6.09
C GLU A 73 -4.81 -2.61 -5.14
N SER A 74 -5.11 -1.35 -5.47
CA SER A 74 -4.78 -0.22 -4.60
C SER A 74 -5.65 -0.19 -3.35
N SER A 75 -5.20 0.51 -2.31
CA SER A 75 -6.12 1.10 -1.35
C SER A 75 -6.45 2.53 -1.73
N TRP A 76 -7.30 3.18 -0.94
CA TRP A 76 -7.98 4.41 -1.33
C TRP A 76 -7.95 5.44 -0.20
N GLY A 77 -7.56 6.67 -0.53
CA GLY A 77 -7.71 7.85 0.31
C GLY A 77 -9.15 8.36 0.27
N THR A 78 -9.66 8.85 1.37
CA THR A 78 -10.97 9.49 1.50
C THR A 78 -10.85 10.85 2.17
N TYR A 79 -11.94 11.61 2.18
CA TYR A 79 -11.94 12.99 2.68
C TYR A 79 -10.87 13.84 1.97
N CYS A 80 -10.79 13.71 0.63
CA CYS A 80 -9.84 14.45 -0.20
C CYS A 80 -10.46 15.75 -0.76
N PRO A 81 -9.63 16.75 -1.13
CA PRO A 81 -10.13 17.98 -1.73
C PRO A 81 -10.93 17.71 -3.02
N GLY A 82 -12.24 18.03 -3.00
CA GLY A 82 -13.15 17.77 -4.11
C GLY A 82 -13.96 16.46 -4.01
N ASP A 83 -13.80 15.70 -2.92
CA ASP A 83 -14.66 14.57 -2.57
C ASP A 83 -15.94 15.03 -1.85
N ASN A 84 -16.84 14.09 -1.59
CA ASN A 84 -17.98 14.29 -0.71
C ASN A 84 -18.03 13.19 0.37
N PRO A 85 -17.81 13.52 1.65
CA PRO A 85 -17.51 14.86 2.18
C PRO A 85 -16.08 15.33 1.85
N SER A 86 -15.92 16.61 1.52
CA SER A 86 -14.62 17.26 1.29
C SER A 86 -14.03 17.74 2.62
N PRO A 87 -12.70 17.77 2.76
CA PRO A 87 -12.07 18.42 3.90
C PRO A 87 -12.27 19.95 3.85
N PRO A 88 -12.04 20.65 4.98
CA PRO A 88 -12.06 22.11 5.02
C PRO A 88 -11.10 22.75 3.99
N PRO A 89 -11.40 23.94 3.44
CA PRO A 89 -10.65 24.53 2.33
C PRO A 89 -9.16 24.81 2.59
N GLU A 90 -8.75 24.89 3.85
CA GLU A 90 -7.35 25.06 4.27
C GLU A 90 -6.50 23.78 4.09
N TYR A 91 -7.13 22.61 3.91
CA TYR A 91 -6.42 21.36 3.64
C TYR A 91 -6.28 21.10 2.15
N ASP A 92 -5.04 20.82 1.73
CA ASP A 92 -4.65 20.48 0.36
C ASP A 92 -4.45 18.97 0.14
N THR A 93 -4.83 18.15 1.12
CA THR A 93 -4.56 16.71 1.15
C THR A 93 -5.79 15.94 1.63
N CYS A 94 -5.81 14.62 1.37
CA CYS A 94 -6.76 13.70 1.98
C CYS A 94 -6.55 13.63 3.49
N LEU A 95 -7.65 13.55 4.27
CA LEU A 95 -7.59 13.47 5.74
C LEU A 95 -7.55 12.04 6.28
N GLY A 96 -7.91 11.05 5.47
CA GLY A 96 -7.88 9.66 5.90
C GLY A 96 -7.88 8.68 4.73
N ASP A 97 -7.85 7.40 5.08
CA ASP A 97 -7.84 6.28 4.14
C ASP A 97 -9.11 5.45 4.34
N LEU A 98 -9.75 5.02 3.25
CA LEU A 98 -11.09 4.46 3.25
C LEU A 98 -11.23 3.24 4.17
N TYR A 99 -10.26 2.32 4.17
CA TYR A 99 -10.26 1.17 5.08
C TYR A 99 -10.00 1.61 6.52
N SER A 100 -9.00 2.48 6.73
CA SER A 100 -8.64 2.98 8.07
C SER A 100 -9.81 3.69 8.75
N ILE A 101 -10.40 4.65 8.06
CA ILE A 101 -11.56 5.42 8.54
C ILE A 101 -12.75 4.49 8.76
N ALA A 102 -12.96 3.48 7.90
CA ALA A 102 -14.05 2.53 8.07
C ALA A 102 -14.01 1.79 9.41
N TRP A 103 -12.85 1.24 9.82
CA TRP A 103 -12.78 0.50 11.09
C TRP A 103 -12.69 1.43 12.31
N MET A 104 -12.07 2.61 12.17
CA MET A 104 -11.95 3.56 13.27
C MET A 104 -13.30 4.19 13.62
N GLU A 105 -14.05 4.70 12.63
CA GLU A 105 -15.37 5.30 12.87
C GLU A 105 -16.40 4.28 13.37
N ASP A 106 -16.31 3.02 12.92
CA ASP A 106 -17.07 1.90 13.46
C ASP A 106 -16.79 1.72 14.96
N SER A 107 -15.50 1.63 15.31
CA SER A 107 -15.05 1.38 16.68
C SER A 107 -15.36 2.54 17.64
N ASP A 108 -15.36 3.77 17.12
CA ASP A 108 -15.69 4.98 17.89
C ASP A 108 -17.18 5.09 18.23
N PHE A 109 -18.05 4.46 17.43
CA PHE A 109 -19.50 4.55 17.60
C PHE A 109 -20.07 3.42 18.47
N HIS A 110 -19.59 2.19 18.29
CA HIS A 110 -20.19 0.99 18.88
C HIS A 110 -19.64 0.61 20.28
N ASN A 111 -20.41 -0.19 21.01
CA ASN A 111 -19.97 -0.91 22.20
C ASN A 111 -19.14 -2.14 21.79
N LEU A 112 -17.83 -2.05 21.97
CA LEU A 112 -16.85 -3.04 21.51
C LEU A 112 -16.83 -4.33 22.36
N ARG A 113 -17.63 -4.40 23.43
CA ARG A 113 -17.94 -5.66 24.12
C ARG A 113 -19.00 -6.49 23.40
N THR A 114 -19.77 -5.86 22.51
CA THR A 114 -20.86 -6.52 21.77
C THR A 114 -20.47 -6.86 20.34
N GLU A 115 -19.46 -6.19 19.80
CA GLU A 115 -18.96 -6.39 18.45
C GLU A 115 -17.75 -7.32 18.42
N SER A 116 -17.77 -8.28 17.49
CA SER A 116 -16.68 -9.21 17.21
C SER A 116 -15.79 -8.72 16.07
N LEU A 117 -14.56 -9.23 16.00
CA LEU A 117 -13.66 -9.01 14.86
C LEU A 117 -14.31 -9.37 13.52
N LYS A 118 -15.17 -10.40 13.48
CA LYS A 118 -15.88 -10.79 12.26
C LYS A 118 -16.90 -9.76 11.80
N GLN A 119 -17.67 -9.21 12.75
CA GLN A 119 -18.71 -8.23 12.47
C GLN A 119 -18.09 -6.96 11.91
N GLN A 120 -17.07 -6.43 12.58
CA GLN A 120 -16.33 -5.28 12.07
C GLN A 120 -15.70 -5.57 10.70
N TYR A 121 -15.07 -6.74 10.51
CA TYR A 121 -14.52 -7.09 9.20
C TYR A 121 -15.58 -7.02 8.08
N ASN A 122 -16.78 -7.57 8.30
CA ASN A 122 -17.83 -7.55 7.30
C ASN A 122 -18.31 -6.13 7.02
N LEU A 123 -18.44 -5.29 8.06
CA LEU A 123 -18.86 -3.90 7.93
C LEU A 123 -17.81 -3.06 7.17
N VAL A 124 -16.55 -3.19 7.57
CA VAL A 124 -15.42 -2.53 6.92
C VAL A 124 -15.30 -2.99 5.47
N LYS A 125 -15.45 -4.29 5.20
CA LYS A 125 -15.47 -4.82 3.83
C LYS A 125 -16.58 -4.19 2.99
N ASP A 126 -17.80 -4.12 3.50
CA ASP A 126 -18.92 -3.53 2.76
C ASP A 126 -18.66 -2.06 2.42
N ARG A 127 -18.22 -1.25 3.40
CA ARG A 127 -17.89 0.16 3.18
C ARG A 127 -16.71 0.35 2.22
N THR A 128 -15.61 -0.37 2.41
CA THR A 128 -14.41 -0.24 1.57
C THR A 128 -14.64 -0.75 0.14
N SER A 129 -15.57 -1.68 -0.07
CA SER A 129 -15.98 -2.13 -1.41
C SER A 129 -16.90 -1.15 -2.14
N VAL A 130 -17.33 -0.07 -1.48
CA VAL A 130 -18.38 0.84 -1.95
C VAL A 130 -19.62 0.03 -2.34
N HIS A 131 -20.11 -0.78 -1.40
CA HIS A 131 -21.22 -1.72 -1.56
C HIS A 131 -21.07 -2.66 -2.78
N ASN A 132 -19.91 -3.31 -2.89
CA ASN A 132 -19.53 -4.24 -3.95
C ASN A 132 -19.42 -3.64 -5.36
N THR A 133 -19.36 -2.31 -5.51
CA THR A 133 -19.13 -1.70 -6.83
C THR A 133 -17.65 -1.65 -7.19
N TYR A 134 -16.76 -1.54 -6.19
CA TYR A 134 -15.31 -1.44 -6.34
C TYR A 134 -14.82 -0.30 -7.26
N THR A 135 -15.70 0.65 -7.62
CA THR A 135 -15.38 1.77 -8.52
C THR A 135 -14.28 2.66 -7.94
N TYR A 136 -14.36 2.93 -6.64
CA TYR A 136 -13.39 3.71 -5.85
C TYR A 136 -13.12 3.00 -4.51
N GLY A 137 -12.92 1.68 -4.58
CA GLY A 137 -12.88 0.81 -3.40
C GLY A 137 -12.03 -0.44 -3.63
N SER A 138 -11.91 -1.25 -2.60
CA SER A 138 -11.04 -2.43 -2.59
C SER A 138 -11.65 -3.59 -1.79
N HIS A 139 -11.12 -4.79 -2.02
CA HIS A 139 -11.47 -6.01 -1.33
C HIS A 139 -10.69 -6.11 -0.02
N VAL A 140 -11.40 -5.91 1.10
CA VAL A 140 -10.82 -6.15 2.42
C VAL A 140 -10.63 -7.66 2.63
N MET A 141 -9.41 -8.07 2.94
CA MET A 141 -9.04 -9.49 3.09
C MET A 141 -8.78 -9.85 4.56
N GLN A 142 -8.82 -11.15 4.88
CA GLN A 142 -8.44 -11.70 6.19
C GLN A 142 -7.38 -12.79 6.00
N TYR A 143 -6.39 -12.84 6.88
CA TYR A 143 -5.33 -13.86 6.88
C TYR A 143 -5.04 -14.36 8.31
N GLY A 144 -4.31 -15.48 8.39
CA GLY A 144 -3.85 -16.06 9.64
C GLY A 144 -4.93 -16.86 10.39
N SER A 145 -4.95 -16.73 11.72
CA SER A 145 -5.81 -17.49 12.63
C SER A 145 -7.25 -16.99 12.63
N LEU A 146 -8.02 -17.36 11.60
CA LEU A 146 -9.42 -16.93 11.42
C LEU A 146 -10.36 -17.36 12.56
N ASN A 147 -9.98 -18.34 13.39
CA ASN A 147 -10.73 -18.70 14.60
C ASN A 147 -10.78 -17.56 15.63
N LEU A 148 -9.92 -16.54 15.52
CA LEU A 148 -9.96 -15.35 16.37
C LEU A 148 -11.14 -14.42 16.03
N ASN A 149 -11.79 -14.58 14.88
CA ASN A 149 -12.93 -13.79 14.42
C ASN A 149 -14.09 -13.69 15.43
N VAL A 150 -14.25 -14.69 16.29
CA VAL A 150 -15.30 -14.72 17.33
C VAL A 150 -14.98 -13.86 18.55
N GLN A 151 -13.74 -13.38 18.69
CA GLN A 151 -13.35 -12.54 19.82
C GLN A 151 -13.91 -11.13 19.68
N HIS A 152 -14.28 -10.54 20.80
CA HIS A 152 -14.76 -9.17 20.88
C HIS A 152 -13.63 -8.16 20.71
N LEU A 153 -13.91 -7.07 19.99
CA LEU A 153 -12.98 -5.97 19.74
C LEU A 153 -12.38 -5.39 21.03
N SER A 154 -13.18 -5.33 22.10
CA SER A 154 -12.75 -4.85 23.42
C SER A 154 -11.58 -5.60 24.04
N SER A 155 -11.27 -6.81 23.58
CA SER A 155 -10.09 -7.56 24.02
C SER A 155 -8.78 -6.98 23.46
N TYR A 156 -8.87 -6.17 22.41
CA TYR A 156 -7.71 -5.61 21.68
C TYR A 156 -7.63 -4.09 21.79
N ILE A 157 -8.76 -3.40 21.67
CA ILE A 157 -8.82 -1.92 21.62
C ILE A 157 -9.64 -1.30 22.77
N GLY A 158 -10.10 -2.11 23.73
CA GLY A 158 -10.92 -1.64 24.84
C GLY A 158 -12.34 -1.25 24.40
N THR A 159 -13.08 -0.51 25.23
CA THR A 159 -14.38 0.06 24.84
C THR A 159 -14.55 1.40 25.55
N ASN A 160 -15.18 2.35 24.87
CA ASN A 160 -15.56 3.62 25.47
C ASN A 160 -16.85 3.45 26.29
N PRO A 161 -16.87 3.73 27.61
CA PRO A 161 -18.08 3.64 28.43
C PRO A 161 -19.23 4.54 27.94
N ALA A 162 -18.92 5.64 27.24
CA ALA A 162 -19.94 6.50 26.64
C ALA A 162 -20.83 5.78 25.60
N ASN A 163 -20.32 4.68 25.03
CA ASN A 163 -20.99 3.91 23.99
C ASN A 163 -21.73 2.69 24.54
N ASP A 164 -21.88 2.52 25.86
CA ASP A 164 -22.47 1.31 26.44
C ASP A 164 -23.88 1.01 25.91
N GLY A 165 -24.65 2.04 25.55
CA GLY A 165 -25.97 1.94 24.91
C GLY A 165 -25.95 1.61 23.41
N ASN A 166 -24.83 1.83 22.72
CA ASN A 166 -24.70 1.67 21.26
C ASN A 166 -24.27 0.25 20.92
N LYS A 167 -25.14 -0.73 21.18
CA LYS A 167 -24.85 -2.13 20.83
C LYS A 167 -24.74 -2.28 19.32
N PHE A 168 -23.85 -3.17 18.87
CA PHE A 168 -23.77 -3.53 17.47
C PHE A 168 -25.11 -4.13 17.00
N VAL A 169 -25.60 -3.66 15.85
CA VAL A 169 -26.79 -4.19 15.18
C VAL A 169 -26.44 -4.49 13.73
N GLU A 170 -26.73 -5.70 13.30
CA GLU A 170 -26.51 -6.14 11.92
C GLU A 170 -27.41 -5.34 10.96
N GLY A 171 -26.81 -4.59 10.03
CA GLY A 171 -27.51 -3.67 9.12
C GLY A 171 -27.22 -2.19 9.33
N ASN A 172 -26.47 -1.81 10.38
CA ASN A 172 -25.89 -0.47 10.47
C ASN A 172 -24.83 -0.30 9.37
N SER A 173 -25.18 0.35 8.27
CA SER A 173 -24.22 0.76 7.25
C SER A 173 -23.58 2.08 7.65
N LEU A 174 -22.25 2.12 7.77
CA LEU A 174 -21.53 3.39 7.88
C LEU A 174 -21.66 4.16 6.55
N PRO A 175 -21.80 5.49 6.58
CA PRO A 175 -21.84 6.30 5.36
C PRO A 175 -20.57 6.09 4.53
N SER A 176 -20.73 5.65 3.28
CA SER A 176 -19.63 5.61 2.32
C SER A 176 -19.45 6.98 1.66
N SER A 177 -18.20 7.39 1.42
CA SER A 177 -17.94 8.52 0.54
C SER A 177 -18.35 8.15 -0.89
N THR A 178 -18.82 9.14 -1.66
CA THR A 178 -19.20 8.92 -3.07
C THR A 178 -17.99 8.94 -4.00
N ARG A 179 -16.83 9.34 -3.48
CA ARG A 179 -15.53 9.41 -4.16
C ARG A 179 -14.42 9.01 -3.20
N ALA A 180 -13.37 8.46 -3.77
CA ALA A 180 -12.12 8.18 -3.09
C ALA A 180 -10.97 8.34 -4.10
N VAL A 181 -9.78 8.66 -3.61
CA VAL A 181 -8.59 8.86 -4.44
C VAL A 181 -7.68 7.64 -4.33
N ASN A 182 -7.20 7.13 -5.45
CA ASN A 182 -6.21 6.05 -5.44
C ASN A 182 -4.97 6.52 -4.66
N GLN A 183 -4.45 5.74 -3.72
CA GLN A 183 -3.31 6.15 -2.89
C GLN A 183 -2.09 6.59 -3.71
N ARG A 184 -1.85 5.97 -4.87
CA ARG A 184 -0.75 6.36 -5.75
C ARG A 184 -0.94 7.77 -6.32
N ASP A 185 -2.17 8.25 -6.41
CA ASP A 185 -2.49 9.57 -6.97
C ASP A 185 -2.74 10.64 -5.90
N ALA A 186 -2.83 10.26 -4.62
CA ALA A 186 -3.03 11.20 -3.51
C ALA A 186 -1.94 12.29 -3.45
N ASP A 187 -0.67 11.91 -3.68
CA ASP A 187 0.43 12.88 -3.79
C ASP A 187 0.20 13.88 -4.94
N LEU A 188 -0.26 13.40 -6.10
CA LEU A 188 -0.54 14.27 -7.24
C LEU A 188 -1.71 15.21 -6.95
N VAL A 189 -2.73 14.75 -6.22
CA VAL A 189 -3.81 15.62 -5.74
C VAL A 189 -3.22 16.74 -4.89
N TYR A 190 -2.33 16.44 -3.94
CA TYR A 190 -1.66 17.47 -3.14
C TYR A 190 -0.90 18.49 -3.99
N PHE A 191 0.00 18.03 -4.87
CA PHE A 191 0.80 18.94 -5.70
C PHE A 191 -0.09 19.76 -6.66
N TRP A 192 -1.16 19.16 -7.19
CA TRP A 192 -2.12 19.85 -8.04
C TRP A 192 -2.91 20.91 -7.28
N GLN A 193 -3.39 20.61 -6.06
CA GLN A 193 -4.11 21.57 -5.22
C GLN A 193 -3.20 22.74 -4.83
N LYS A 194 -1.97 22.44 -4.39
CA LYS A 194 -0.94 23.43 -4.05
C LYS A 194 -0.66 24.37 -5.23
N TYR A 195 -0.51 23.84 -6.44
CA TYR A 195 -0.32 24.64 -7.65
C TYR A 195 -1.56 25.49 -7.97
N ARG A 196 -2.75 24.89 -7.95
CA ARG A 196 -4.00 25.50 -8.40
C ARG A 196 -4.45 26.66 -7.51
N LYS A 197 -4.27 26.56 -6.19
CA LYS A 197 -4.71 27.58 -5.23
C LYS A 197 -3.86 28.85 -5.26
N LEU A 198 -2.64 28.79 -5.79
CA LEU A 198 -1.73 29.94 -5.83
C LEU A 198 -2.09 30.90 -6.97
N ALA A 199 -1.88 32.20 -6.71
CA ALA A 199 -2.17 33.27 -7.67
C ALA A 199 -1.28 33.19 -8.92
N GLU A 200 -1.85 33.50 -10.08
CA GLU A 200 -1.12 33.53 -11.35
C GLU A 200 0.07 34.50 -11.29
N GLY A 201 1.20 34.07 -11.86
CA GLY A 201 2.45 34.85 -11.88
C GLY A 201 3.20 34.94 -10.54
N SER A 202 2.67 34.38 -9.44
CA SER A 202 3.38 34.38 -8.16
C SER A 202 4.62 33.45 -8.19
N PRO A 203 5.73 33.81 -7.53
CA PRO A 203 6.90 32.93 -7.42
C PRO A 203 6.53 31.55 -6.84
N GLY A 204 5.67 31.51 -5.83
CA GLY A 204 5.22 30.26 -5.22
C GLY A 204 4.47 29.35 -6.20
N LYS A 205 3.71 29.90 -7.16
CA LYS A 205 3.04 29.09 -8.19
C LYS A 205 4.04 28.45 -9.14
N ASN A 206 5.12 29.15 -9.48
CA ASN A 206 6.20 28.60 -10.28
C ASN A 206 6.93 27.47 -9.53
N ASP A 207 7.18 27.64 -8.24
CA ASP A 207 7.79 26.60 -7.40
C ASP A 207 6.89 25.37 -7.28
N ALA A 208 5.59 25.55 -7.02
CA ALA A 208 4.62 24.45 -6.97
C ALA A 208 4.48 23.73 -8.32
N ARG A 209 4.53 24.49 -9.43
CA ARG A 209 4.56 23.91 -10.79
C ARG A 209 5.81 23.06 -11.00
N LYS A 210 6.97 23.55 -10.56
CA LYS A 210 8.24 22.81 -10.65
C LYS A 210 8.16 21.49 -9.87
N GLU A 211 7.71 21.52 -8.61
CA GLU A 211 7.54 20.32 -7.80
C GLU A 211 6.60 19.30 -8.46
N LEU A 212 5.46 19.75 -9.00
CA LEU A 212 4.52 18.88 -9.71
C LEU A 212 5.17 18.21 -10.94
N LEU A 213 5.91 18.99 -11.74
CA LEU A 213 6.62 18.47 -12.91
C LEU A 213 7.74 17.49 -12.52
N GLU A 214 8.45 17.74 -11.42
CA GLU A 214 9.46 16.81 -10.89
C GLU A 214 8.83 15.48 -10.47
N VAL A 215 7.70 15.49 -9.76
CA VAL A 215 7.00 14.24 -9.38
C VAL A 215 6.56 13.48 -10.63
N MET A 216 5.93 14.16 -11.60
CA MET A 216 5.48 13.52 -12.84
C MET A 216 6.64 12.96 -13.67
N ALA A 217 7.75 13.70 -13.77
CA ALA A 217 8.95 13.25 -14.49
C ALA A 217 9.57 12.01 -13.83
N HIS A 218 9.64 11.97 -12.51
CA HIS A 218 10.11 10.79 -11.78
C HIS A 218 9.21 9.56 -12.05
N ARG A 219 7.89 9.73 -11.96
CA ARG A 219 6.93 8.64 -12.25
C ARG A 219 7.11 8.08 -13.65
N SER A 220 7.18 8.96 -14.65
CA SER A 220 7.39 8.57 -16.04
C SER A 220 8.74 7.89 -16.25
N HIS A 221 9.81 8.40 -15.62
CA HIS A 221 11.13 7.77 -15.68
C HIS A 221 11.11 6.34 -15.14
N VAL A 222 10.54 6.12 -13.95
CA VAL A 222 10.48 4.80 -13.33
C VAL A 222 9.64 3.84 -14.16
N ASP A 223 8.44 4.25 -14.59
CA ASP A 223 7.55 3.41 -15.40
C ASP A 223 8.21 3.00 -16.73
N ASN A 224 8.78 3.96 -17.46
CA ASN A 224 9.46 3.70 -18.73
C ASN A 224 10.70 2.82 -18.56
N SER A 225 11.47 3.03 -17.49
CA SER A 225 12.69 2.25 -17.21
C SER A 225 12.37 0.78 -16.92
N VAL A 226 11.35 0.52 -16.09
CA VAL A 226 10.92 -0.85 -15.77
C VAL A 226 10.37 -1.56 -17.01
N GLU A 227 9.55 -0.87 -17.82
CA GLU A 227 9.01 -1.43 -19.06
C GLU A 227 10.11 -1.76 -20.09
N LEU A 228 11.10 -0.86 -20.23
CA LEU A 228 12.24 -1.08 -21.12
C LEU A 228 13.11 -2.25 -20.63
N ILE A 229 13.38 -2.34 -19.32
CA ILE A 229 14.11 -3.48 -18.72
C ILE A 229 13.39 -4.80 -19.01
N GLY A 230 12.07 -4.85 -18.82
CA GLY A 230 11.28 -6.04 -19.17
C GLY A 230 11.41 -6.42 -20.65
N SER A 231 11.35 -5.43 -21.54
CA SER A 231 11.49 -5.63 -22.97
C SER A 231 12.89 -6.10 -23.37
N LEU A 232 13.94 -5.60 -22.70
CA LEU A 232 15.33 -6.02 -22.94
C LEU A 232 15.63 -7.44 -22.42
N LEU A 233 14.96 -7.86 -21.34
CA LEU A 233 15.15 -9.19 -20.76
C LEU A 233 14.37 -10.29 -21.48
N PHE A 234 13.13 -10.00 -21.87
CA PHE A 234 12.19 -11.02 -22.35
C PHE A 234 11.69 -10.77 -23.78
N GLY A 235 12.09 -9.67 -24.43
CA GLY A 235 11.55 -9.25 -25.72
C GLY A 235 10.31 -8.36 -25.59
N SER A 236 9.97 -7.64 -26.66
CA SER A 236 8.89 -6.63 -26.65
C SER A 236 7.49 -7.20 -26.45
N GLU A 237 7.26 -8.46 -26.84
CA GLU A 237 5.94 -9.11 -26.69
C GLU A 237 5.79 -9.73 -25.30
N ASP A 238 6.80 -10.48 -24.84
CA ASP A 238 6.73 -11.20 -23.57
C ASP A 238 7.09 -10.35 -22.35
N GLY A 239 7.89 -9.28 -22.51
CA GLY A 239 8.27 -8.38 -21.43
C GLY A 239 7.06 -7.87 -20.62
N PRO A 240 6.09 -7.17 -21.24
CA PRO A 240 4.90 -6.69 -20.55
C PRO A 240 4.07 -7.82 -19.93
N ARG A 241 3.99 -9.00 -20.58
CA ARG A 241 3.25 -10.17 -20.08
C ARG A 241 3.88 -10.73 -18.82
N VAL A 242 5.21 -10.92 -18.82
CA VAL A 242 5.97 -11.43 -17.68
C VAL A 242 5.93 -10.45 -16.52
N LEU A 243 6.20 -9.15 -16.76
CA LEU A 243 6.25 -8.16 -15.69
C LEU A 243 4.91 -7.98 -14.98
N LYS A 244 3.79 -8.05 -15.72
CA LYS A 244 2.44 -7.84 -15.18
C LYS A 244 1.77 -9.12 -14.67
N ALA A 245 2.40 -10.29 -14.83
CA ALA A 245 1.81 -11.57 -14.43
C ALA A 245 1.46 -11.60 -12.93
N VAL A 246 0.23 -12.01 -12.62
CA VAL A 246 -0.27 -12.15 -11.25
C VAL A 246 -0.31 -13.63 -10.91
N ARG A 247 0.29 -14.01 -9.77
CA ARG A 247 0.25 -15.39 -9.27
C ARG A 247 -1.15 -15.75 -8.78
N ALA A 248 -1.41 -17.05 -8.60
CA ALA A 248 -2.69 -17.50 -8.08
C ALA A 248 -2.90 -16.98 -6.64
N ALA A 249 -4.15 -16.72 -6.27
CA ALA A 249 -4.49 -16.33 -4.91
C ALA A 249 -4.04 -17.41 -3.91
N GLY A 250 -3.44 -16.97 -2.80
CA GLY A 250 -2.78 -17.83 -1.83
C GLY A 250 -1.27 -18.04 -2.05
N ASP A 251 -0.74 -17.78 -3.24
CA ASP A 251 0.70 -17.91 -3.50
C ASP A 251 1.48 -16.67 -3.05
N PRO A 252 2.75 -16.82 -2.61
CA PRO A 252 3.61 -15.67 -2.37
C PRO A 252 4.00 -14.99 -3.70
N LEU A 253 4.17 -13.66 -3.70
CA LEU A 253 4.58 -12.85 -4.88
C LEU A 253 5.90 -13.35 -5.48
N VAL A 254 6.85 -13.71 -4.62
CA VAL A 254 8.19 -14.17 -5.02
C VAL A 254 8.58 -15.38 -4.20
N ASP A 255 9.29 -16.31 -4.83
CA ASP A 255 9.83 -17.49 -4.15
C ASP A 255 11.13 -17.15 -3.41
N ASP A 256 12.00 -16.34 -4.03
CA ASP A 256 13.26 -15.86 -3.45
C ASP A 256 13.19 -14.36 -3.13
N TRP A 257 13.01 -14.07 -1.84
CA TRP A 257 12.96 -12.70 -1.31
C TRP A 257 14.32 -12.00 -1.31
N SER A 258 15.41 -12.77 -1.22
CA SER A 258 16.75 -12.21 -1.37
C SER A 258 16.99 -11.79 -2.81
N CYS A 259 16.50 -12.57 -3.79
CA CYS A 259 16.50 -12.17 -5.19
C CYS A 259 15.73 -10.86 -5.37
N LEU A 260 14.49 -10.75 -4.86
CA LEU A 260 13.68 -9.53 -4.99
C LEU A 260 14.43 -8.29 -4.47
N LYS A 261 14.98 -8.36 -3.26
CA LYS A 261 15.76 -7.25 -2.66
C LYS A 261 16.97 -6.89 -3.53
N SER A 262 17.67 -7.90 -4.08
CA SER A 262 18.80 -7.70 -4.99
C SER A 262 18.40 -7.10 -6.34
N MET A 263 17.25 -7.47 -6.92
CA MET A 263 16.73 -6.87 -8.15
C MET A 263 16.43 -5.38 -7.98
N VAL A 264 15.81 -5.03 -6.85
CA VAL A 264 15.51 -3.64 -6.49
C VAL A 264 16.80 -2.82 -6.38
N ARG A 265 17.81 -3.33 -5.65
CA ARG A 265 19.12 -2.65 -5.55
C ARG A 265 19.82 -2.54 -6.90
N ALA A 266 19.77 -3.59 -7.73
CA ALA A 266 20.39 -3.59 -9.06
C ALA A 266 19.75 -2.55 -9.98
N PHE A 267 18.43 -2.37 -9.91
CA PHE A 267 17.71 -1.31 -10.60
C PHE A 267 18.12 0.07 -10.05
N GLU A 268 18.00 0.30 -8.74
CA GLU A 268 18.21 1.63 -8.16
C GLU A 268 19.65 2.13 -8.30
N ALA A 269 20.62 1.21 -8.37
CA ALA A 269 22.03 1.54 -8.61
C ALA A 269 22.29 2.14 -10.00
N GLN A 270 21.41 1.88 -10.98
CA GLN A 270 21.56 2.36 -12.36
C GLN A 270 20.50 3.42 -12.72
N CYS A 271 19.28 3.24 -12.23
CA CYS A 271 18.11 4.04 -12.62
C CYS A 271 17.70 5.09 -11.57
N GLY A 272 18.33 5.09 -10.39
CA GLY A 272 17.97 5.94 -9.27
C GLY A 272 16.87 5.34 -8.39
N SER A 273 16.56 6.02 -7.29
CA SER A 273 15.59 5.55 -6.30
C SER A 273 14.21 5.29 -6.91
N LEU A 274 13.52 4.27 -6.42
CA LEU A 274 12.12 4.01 -6.73
C LEU A 274 11.16 4.99 -6.03
N ALA A 275 11.61 5.66 -4.96
CA ALA A 275 10.75 6.38 -4.01
C ALA A 275 9.55 5.52 -3.57
N GLN A 276 8.48 6.13 -3.07
CA GLN A 276 7.26 5.40 -2.70
C GLN A 276 6.46 4.97 -3.94
N TYR A 277 6.42 5.81 -4.98
CA TYR A 277 5.68 5.53 -6.21
C TYR A 277 6.15 4.26 -6.92
N GLY A 278 7.47 4.12 -7.10
CA GLY A 278 8.08 3.03 -7.85
C GLY A 278 7.91 1.66 -7.19
N MET A 279 7.50 1.59 -5.93
CA MET A 279 7.18 0.32 -5.26
C MET A 279 6.00 -0.42 -5.91
N LYS A 280 5.18 0.26 -6.73
CA LYS A 280 4.21 -0.39 -7.63
C LYS A 280 4.81 -1.41 -8.62
N HIS A 281 6.13 -1.40 -8.79
CA HIS A 281 6.87 -2.31 -9.66
C HIS A 281 7.50 -3.49 -8.93
N MET A 282 7.22 -3.68 -7.63
CA MET A 282 7.77 -4.84 -6.91
C MET A 282 7.35 -6.17 -7.51
N ARG A 283 6.15 -6.24 -8.08
CA ARG A 283 5.71 -7.41 -8.86
C ARG A 283 6.54 -7.61 -10.11
N SER A 284 6.86 -6.55 -10.83
CA SER A 284 7.75 -6.62 -12.00
C SER A 284 9.08 -7.24 -11.62
N PHE A 285 9.71 -6.78 -10.53
CA PHE A 285 10.97 -7.34 -10.03
C PHE A 285 10.83 -8.77 -9.49
N ALA A 286 9.72 -9.09 -8.81
CA ALA A 286 9.43 -10.44 -8.36
C ALA A 286 9.27 -11.40 -9.53
N ASN A 287 8.57 -11.00 -10.59
CA ASN A 287 8.38 -11.81 -11.78
C ASN A 287 9.70 -12.03 -12.53
N ILE A 288 10.59 -11.05 -12.57
CA ILE A 288 11.96 -11.22 -13.07
C ILE A 288 12.70 -12.30 -12.25
N CYS A 289 12.62 -12.25 -10.91
CA CYS A 289 13.19 -13.28 -10.04
C CYS A 289 12.58 -14.67 -10.28
N ASN A 290 11.26 -14.74 -10.35
CA ASN A 290 10.51 -15.99 -10.57
C ASN A 290 10.83 -16.61 -11.94
N ALA A 291 11.23 -15.79 -12.93
CA ALA A 291 11.70 -16.25 -14.23
C ALA A 291 13.17 -16.75 -14.22
N GLY A 292 13.83 -16.77 -13.06
CA GLY A 292 15.21 -17.26 -12.92
C GLY A 292 16.29 -16.29 -13.42
N ILE A 293 15.94 -15.02 -13.63
CA ILE A 293 16.92 -13.99 -14.01
C ILE A 293 17.77 -13.63 -12.79
N LEU A 294 19.06 -13.39 -13.01
CA LEU A 294 20.00 -12.99 -11.97
C LEU A 294 20.14 -11.46 -11.87
N PRO A 295 20.40 -10.89 -10.68
CA PRO A 295 20.55 -9.44 -10.49
C PRO A 295 21.61 -8.79 -11.38
N GLU A 296 22.66 -9.51 -11.76
CA GLU A 296 23.71 -9.03 -12.65
C GLU A 296 23.18 -8.78 -14.08
N ALA A 297 22.22 -9.59 -14.53
CA ALA A 297 21.55 -9.37 -15.81
C ALA A 297 20.69 -8.10 -15.75
N VAL A 298 19.93 -7.92 -14.67
CA VAL A 298 19.14 -6.69 -14.44
C VAL A 298 20.04 -5.46 -14.39
N SER A 299 21.17 -5.51 -13.70
CA SER A 299 22.12 -4.40 -13.65
C SER A 299 22.63 -4.00 -15.05
N LYS A 300 22.96 -4.98 -15.90
CA LYS A 300 23.42 -4.73 -17.27
C LYS A 300 22.36 -4.09 -18.16
N VAL A 301 21.10 -4.57 -18.10
CA VAL A 301 20.02 -3.99 -18.90
C VAL A 301 19.54 -2.65 -18.32
N ALA A 302 19.60 -2.47 -17.00
CA ALA A 302 19.29 -1.20 -16.35
C ALA A 302 20.31 -0.12 -16.74
N ALA A 303 21.60 -0.46 -16.86
CA ALA A 303 22.62 0.46 -17.38
C ALA A 303 22.39 0.85 -18.86
N GLN A 304 21.69 0.02 -19.65
CA GLN A 304 21.28 0.36 -21.02
C GLN A 304 20.01 1.21 -21.04
N ALA A 305 19.04 0.89 -20.17
CA ALA A 305 17.78 1.62 -20.06
C ALA A 305 17.96 3.02 -19.46
N CYS A 306 18.91 3.17 -18.52
CA CYS A 306 19.14 4.37 -17.75
C CYS A 306 20.58 4.87 -18.00
N THR A 307 20.76 5.74 -18.99
CA THR A 307 22.08 6.30 -19.35
C THR A 307 22.71 7.13 -18.23
N SER A 308 21.88 7.69 -17.36
CA SER A 308 22.28 8.44 -16.17
C SER A 308 21.14 8.45 -15.15
N ILE A 309 21.48 8.46 -13.87
CA ILE A 309 20.50 8.66 -12.79
C ILE A 309 19.91 10.08 -12.93
N PRO A 310 18.57 10.23 -12.97
CA PRO A 310 17.96 11.56 -13.02
C PRO A 310 18.35 12.42 -11.82
N SER A 311 18.64 13.71 -12.06
CA SER A 311 19.03 14.67 -11.01
C SER A 311 17.88 15.14 -10.12
N ASN A 312 16.70 14.56 -10.30
CA ASN A 312 15.49 14.90 -9.57
C ASN A 312 15.57 14.43 -8.11
N PRO A 313 15.11 15.23 -7.12
CA PRO A 313 15.04 14.83 -5.72
C PRO A 313 14.43 13.45 -5.45
N TRP A 314 13.41 13.04 -6.20
CA TRP A 314 12.72 11.76 -6.05
C TRP A 314 13.55 10.54 -6.50
N SER A 315 14.47 10.73 -7.44
CA SER A 315 15.37 9.68 -7.94
C SER A 315 16.68 9.61 -7.14
N SER A 316 16.86 10.46 -6.13
CA SER A 316 18.07 10.53 -5.33
C SER A 316 18.27 9.28 -4.47
N ILE A 317 19.47 8.68 -4.59
CA ILE A 317 19.91 7.52 -3.80
C ILE A 317 20.68 7.92 -2.54
N HIS A 318 20.85 9.22 -2.25
CA HIS A 318 21.62 9.69 -1.10
C HIS A 318 21.05 9.25 0.26
N LYS A 319 19.76 8.96 0.31
CA LYS A 319 19.08 8.50 1.53
C LYS A 319 19.19 6.98 1.75
N GLY A 320 19.72 6.23 0.79
CA GLY A 320 19.79 4.77 0.80
C GLY A 320 18.94 4.12 -0.30
N PHE A 321 18.98 2.80 -0.32
CA PHE A 321 18.22 1.94 -1.24
C PHE A 321 16.90 1.49 -0.61
N SER A 322 15.89 1.25 -1.44
CA SER A 322 14.57 0.75 -1.03
C SER A 322 14.63 -0.67 -0.43
N ALA A 323 15.67 -1.45 -0.76
CA ALA A 323 15.93 -2.77 -0.20
C ALA A 323 17.25 -2.86 0.57
#